data_AF-A0A414DGU4-F1
#
_entry.id   AF-A0A414DGU4-F1
#
_cell.length_a   1.000
_cell.length_b   1.000
_cell.length_c   1.000
_cell.angle_alpha   90.00
_cell.angle_beta   90.00
_cell.angle_gamma   90.00
#
_symmetry.space_group_name_H-M   'P 1'
#
loop_
_entity.id
_entity.type
_entity.pdbx_description
1 polymer ?
#
loop_
_entity_poly.entity_id
_entity_poly.type
_entity_poly.pdbx_seq_one_letter_code
_entity_poly.pdbx_strand_id
1 'polypeptide(L)'
;MELKEFSHKGEAIEKEIKKEFQFMGRTIKKRRVGLIIAAAGVIAVIAVALFIHSQQFDVWDYITISYEGANGYAKPVFTLNKDKLYKELMGKSTDSDKSYNVKMLIASIETSTDEEDIANGDTYKVRLEVDKKYEDAAGVSMGGGNKKIKASGISKGTSVELFDKVDVTFTGVSPQAGIVITNNWEDEYLSGLTFTPDKKDNISLGDSVKITCNTSYEDIARHGFLVHNIETSYNADKLPEYVDDVSLIDKKVIEQVSKEVLETINKETADNTFHMLYKATKDTAYLYHVNEETCSDAKITGIYYLQKKGNAGETNNYIYITASATISDSEDSETVYFAFSYSNAYINADGTFDMNHDNEEKRYVCSTDYDSLYSECIGSKSDNYTIKEVK
;
A
#
# COMPACT_ATOMS: atom_id res chain seq x y z
N MET A 1 41.34 43.17 1.95
CA MET A 1 41.75 44.36 2.73
C MET A 1 40.50 45.18 2.93
N GLU A 2 39.64 44.82 3.89
CA GLU A 2 38.41 45.59 4.24
C GLU A 2 37.72 45.03 5.50
N LEU A 3 38.50 44.57 6.48
CA LEU A 3 38.01 44.02 7.77
C LEU A 3 38.70 44.64 9.00
N LYS A 4 39.42 45.77 8.82
CA LYS A 4 40.10 46.51 9.90
C LYS A 4 39.65 47.97 10.08
N GLU A 5 38.79 48.52 9.20
CA GLU A 5 38.30 49.90 9.35
C GLU A 5 36.97 50.05 10.10
N PHE A 6 36.17 48.99 10.28
CA PHE A 6 34.92 49.06 11.05
C PHE A 6 35.10 48.82 12.56
N SER A 7 36.19 48.15 12.98
CA SER A 7 36.48 47.94 14.42
C SER A 7 37.02 49.19 15.12
N HIS A 8 37.72 50.08 14.40
CA HIS A 8 38.35 51.26 15.00
C HIS A 8 37.42 52.47 15.16
N LYS A 9 36.32 52.56 14.39
CA LYS A 9 35.31 53.63 14.55
C LYS A 9 34.30 53.37 15.67
N GLY A 10 34.05 52.11 16.02
CA GLY A 10 33.19 51.74 17.16
C GLY A 10 33.83 52.06 18.52
N GLU A 11 35.11 51.75 18.70
CA GLU A 11 35.83 52.02 19.97
C GLU A 11 36.08 53.52 20.23
N ALA A 12 36.19 54.35 19.17
CA ALA A 12 36.38 55.80 19.33
C ALA A 12 35.12 56.48 19.85
N ILE A 13 33.94 56.09 19.33
CA ILE A 13 32.64 56.67 19.71
C ILE A 13 32.25 56.24 21.13
N GLU A 14 32.55 55.00 21.54
CA GLU A 14 32.25 54.52 22.89
C GLU A 14 33.12 55.20 23.97
N LYS A 15 34.37 55.59 23.62
CA LYS A 15 35.30 56.29 24.52
C LYS A 15 34.95 57.77 24.70
N GLU A 16 34.36 58.39 23.69
CA GLU A 16 33.93 59.80 23.71
C GLU A 16 32.62 59.97 24.49
N ILE A 17 31.68 59.03 24.35
CA ILE A 17 30.43 58.96 25.14
C ILE A 17 30.72 58.68 26.62
N LYS A 18 31.66 57.78 26.97
CA LYS A 18 32.06 57.55 28.37
C LYS A 18 32.76 58.77 29.01
N LYS A 19 33.41 59.64 28.23
CA LYS A 19 34.06 60.87 28.71
C LYS A 19 33.06 61.99 29.02
N GLU A 20 32.01 62.13 28.21
CA GLU A 20 30.94 63.11 28.47
C GLU A 20 30.05 62.72 29.66
N PHE A 21 29.82 61.41 29.88
CA PHE A 21 29.06 60.93 31.04
C PHE A 21 29.84 61.02 32.37
N GLN A 22 31.18 61.00 32.37
CA GLN A 22 31.97 61.25 33.58
C GLN A 22 32.07 62.74 33.96
N PHE A 23 31.83 63.66 33.03
CA PHE A 23 31.88 65.10 33.30
C PHE A 23 30.57 65.68 33.86
N MET A 24 29.44 65.01 33.63
CA MET A 24 28.12 65.37 34.21
C MET A 24 27.85 64.70 35.57
N GLY A 25 28.91 64.31 36.29
CA GLY A 25 28.82 63.70 37.62
C GLY A 25 29.25 64.61 38.78
N ARG A 26 29.53 65.90 38.56
CA ARG A 26 29.86 66.83 39.66
C ARG A 26 29.24 68.22 39.47
N THR A 27 28.64 68.68 40.55
CA THR A 27 28.23 70.06 40.88
C THR A 27 26.93 70.61 40.29
N ILE A 28 25.83 70.25 40.96
CA ILE A 28 24.66 71.10 41.15
C ILE A 28 25.07 72.37 41.91
N LYS A 29 24.84 73.58 41.35
CA LYS A 29 24.37 74.77 42.09
C LYS A 29 24.00 75.96 41.18
N LYS A 30 22.75 76.40 41.37
CA LYS A 30 22.18 77.76 41.24
C LYS A 30 21.84 78.35 39.86
N ARG A 31 20.51 78.45 39.69
CA ARG A 31 19.70 79.62 39.27
C ARG A 31 19.73 80.07 37.80
N ARG A 32 18.56 79.87 37.18
CA ARG A 32 17.78 80.80 36.35
C ARG A 32 18.58 81.55 35.28
N VAL A 33 18.64 80.99 34.06
CA VAL A 33 18.28 81.63 32.77
C VAL A 33 18.35 80.48 31.74
N GLY A 34 17.21 79.99 31.25
CA GLY A 34 17.19 78.91 30.26
C GLY A 34 15.82 78.28 30.05
N LEU A 35 14.74 79.07 30.14
CA LEU A 35 13.37 78.58 30.15
C LEU A 35 12.62 78.81 28.83
N ILE A 36 13.29 79.08 27.71
CA ILE A 36 12.58 79.37 26.44
C ILE A 36 13.05 78.55 25.22
N ILE A 37 14.16 77.81 25.27
CA ILE A 37 14.59 76.96 24.11
C ILE A 37 14.42 75.46 24.37
N ALA A 38 14.25 75.02 25.63
CA ALA A 38 14.00 73.61 25.95
C ALA A 38 12.54 73.17 25.71
N ALA A 39 11.58 74.10 25.65
CA ALA A 39 10.17 73.74 25.55
C ALA A 39 9.74 73.30 24.13
N ALA A 40 10.36 73.81 23.07
CA ALA A 40 10.01 73.43 21.69
C ALA A 40 10.60 72.07 21.27
N GLY A 41 11.82 71.75 21.72
CA GLY A 41 12.47 70.46 21.45
C GLY A 41 11.86 69.29 22.23
N VAL A 42 11.47 69.53 23.49
CA VAL A 42 10.80 68.49 24.30
C VAL A 42 9.37 68.25 23.83
N ILE A 43 8.65 69.25 23.29
CA ILE A 43 7.33 69.02 22.67
C ILE A 43 7.47 68.29 21.33
N ALA A 44 8.54 68.47 20.56
CA ALA A 44 8.75 67.70 19.32
C ALA A 44 9.21 66.25 19.59
N VAL A 45 10.03 66.00 20.62
CA VAL A 45 10.42 64.63 21.01
C VAL A 45 9.28 63.93 21.75
N ILE A 46 8.48 64.64 22.55
CA ILE A 46 7.24 64.10 23.10
C ILE A 46 6.19 63.95 22.00
N ALA A 47 6.13 64.81 20.97
CA ALA A 47 5.24 64.61 19.84
C ALA A 47 5.70 63.44 18.96
N VAL A 48 6.99 63.20 18.76
CA VAL A 48 7.51 62.00 18.06
C VAL A 48 7.33 60.75 18.93
N ALA A 49 7.50 60.85 20.26
CA ALA A 49 7.23 59.76 21.19
C ALA A 49 5.72 59.53 21.44
N LEU A 50 4.86 60.53 21.22
CA LEU A 50 3.39 60.43 21.24
C LEU A 50 2.80 60.11 19.86
N PHE A 51 3.56 60.30 18.77
CA PHE A 51 3.19 59.88 17.40
C PHE A 51 3.66 58.46 17.10
N ILE A 52 4.54 57.87 17.92
CA ILE A 52 4.53 56.41 18.16
C ILE A 52 3.39 56.09 19.14
N HIS A 53 2.18 56.59 18.84
CA HIS A 53 1.02 55.73 19.00
C HIS A 53 1.23 54.65 17.94
N SER A 54 2.06 53.63 18.23
CA SER A 54 2.01 52.41 17.45
C SER A 54 0.55 51.99 17.55
N GLN A 55 -0.23 52.16 16.48
CA GLN A 55 -1.61 51.73 16.48
C GLN A 55 -1.56 50.25 16.83
N GLN A 56 -2.08 49.91 18.01
CA GLN A 56 -2.10 48.55 18.46
C GLN A 56 -3.08 47.82 17.55
N PHE A 57 -2.54 46.93 16.73
CA PHE A 57 -3.28 46.27 15.68
C PHE A 57 -3.59 44.84 16.13
N ASP A 58 -4.87 44.46 16.17
CA ASP A 58 -5.26 43.09 16.50
C ASP A 58 -5.26 42.24 15.22
N VAL A 59 -4.15 41.52 14.99
CA VAL A 59 -3.99 40.62 13.84
C VAL A 59 -5.03 39.50 13.82
N TRP A 60 -5.62 39.16 14.97
CA TRP A 60 -6.58 38.08 15.07
C TRP A 60 -7.88 38.35 14.30
N ASP A 61 -8.22 39.62 14.04
CA ASP A 61 -9.37 39.99 13.20
C ASP A 61 -9.17 39.66 11.71
N TYR A 62 -7.97 39.21 11.35
CA TYR A 62 -7.54 38.87 9.99
C TYR A 62 -7.17 37.39 9.86
N ILE A 63 -7.27 36.61 10.94
CA ILE A 63 -7.00 35.17 10.94
C ILE A 63 -8.33 34.42 10.95
N THR A 64 -8.57 33.62 9.91
CA THR A 64 -9.64 32.64 9.91
C THR A 64 -9.11 31.32 10.47
N ILE A 65 -9.90 30.68 11.33
CA ILE A 65 -9.58 29.39 11.93
C ILE A 65 -10.55 28.35 11.36
N SER A 66 -10.01 27.36 10.66
CA SER A 66 -10.71 26.15 10.26
C SER A 66 -10.14 24.94 11.01
N TYR A 67 -10.79 23.79 10.88
CA TYR A 67 -10.34 22.55 11.50
C TYR A 67 -10.36 21.44 10.46
N GLU A 68 -9.28 20.68 10.40
CA GLU A 68 -9.16 19.46 9.59
C GLU A 68 -9.30 18.26 10.53
N GLY A 69 -10.08 17.26 10.13
CA GLY A 69 -10.37 16.08 10.94
C GLY A 69 -11.71 16.09 11.67
N ALA A 70 -12.00 14.99 12.34
CA ALA A 70 -13.22 14.81 13.11
C ALA A 70 -13.11 15.40 14.52
N ASN A 71 -14.25 15.72 15.12
CA ASN A 71 -14.33 16.26 16.48
C ASN A 71 -13.67 15.33 17.51
N GLY A 72 -12.63 15.83 18.18
CA GLY A 72 -11.78 15.06 19.10
C GLY A 72 -10.51 14.48 18.46
N TYR A 73 -10.31 14.73 17.16
CA TYR A 73 -9.15 14.32 16.36
C TYR A 73 -8.70 15.44 15.42
N ALA A 74 -9.21 16.66 15.61
CA ALA A 74 -9.02 17.72 14.63
C ALA A 74 -7.80 18.58 14.94
N LYS A 75 -7.18 19.10 13.88
CA LYS A 75 -6.09 20.08 13.95
C LYS A 75 -6.57 21.44 13.44
N PRO A 76 -6.27 22.55 14.14
CA PRO A 76 -6.65 23.87 13.69
C PRO A 76 -5.73 24.32 12.55
N VAL A 77 -6.33 24.94 11.54
CA VAL A 77 -5.65 25.56 10.41
C VAL A 77 -5.92 27.05 10.44
N PHE A 78 -4.84 27.84 10.46
CA PHE A 78 -4.89 29.29 10.54
C PHE A 78 -4.62 29.89 9.16
N THR A 79 -5.58 30.64 8.65
CA THR A 79 -5.46 31.33 7.36
C THR A 79 -5.46 32.83 7.58
N LEU A 80 -4.32 33.46 7.31
CA LEU A 80 -4.18 34.92 7.36
C LEU A 80 -4.73 35.57 6.09
N ASN A 81 -5.68 36.49 6.23
CA ASN A 81 -6.15 37.32 5.13
C ASN A 81 -5.15 38.45 4.82
N LYS A 82 -4.10 38.09 4.09
CA LYS A 82 -2.98 38.99 3.75
C LYS A 82 -3.43 40.24 3.00
N ASP A 83 -4.40 40.13 2.10
CA ASP A 83 -4.86 41.26 1.29
C ASP A 83 -5.66 42.28 2.09
N LYS A 84 -6.58 41.82 2.94
CA LYS A 84 -7.37 42.69 3.82
C LYS A 84 -6.42 43.38 4.81
N LEU A 85 -5.48 42.63 5.38
CA LEU A 85 -4.49 43.15 6.30
C LEU A 85 -3.58 44.19 5.64
N TYR A 86 -3.11 43.92 4.42
CA TYR A 86 -2.29 44.85 3.64
C TYR A 86 -3.02 46.16 3.36
N LYS A 87 -4.28 46.09 2.92
CA LYS A 87 -5.11 47.28 2.66
C LYS A 87 -5.29 48.14 3.91
N GLU A 88 -5.53 47.50 5.05
CA GLU A 88 -5.70 48.20 6.32
C GLU A 88 -4.41 48.92 6.74
N LEU A 89 -3.27 48.21 6.73
CA LEU A 89 -1.98 48.76 7.13
C LEU A 89 -1.47 49.86 6.18
N MET A 90 -1.78 49.76 4.89
CA MET A 90 -1.47 50.81 3.90
C MET A 90 -2.40 52.02 4.03
N GLY A 91 -3.69 51.80 4.33
CA GLY A 91 -4.70 52.84 4.33
C GLY A 91 -4.78 53.56 2.98
N LYS A 92 -4.63 54.89 2.99
CA LYS A 92 -4.58 55.73 1.77
C LYS A 92 -3.15 56.00 1.26
N SER A 93 -2.13 55.39 1.87
CA SER A 93 -0.74 55.64 1.51
C SER A 93 -0.39 55.01 0.16
N THR A 94 0.39 55.73 -0.65
CA THR A 94 0.97 55.24 -1.92
C THR A 94 2.50 55.13 -1.85
N ASP A 95 3.06 55.16 -0.63
CA ASP A 95 4.51 55.12 -0.40
C ASP A 95 5.07 53.71 -0.69
N SER A 96 6.10 53.65 -1.53
CA SER A 96 6.72 52.39 -1.97
C SER A 96 7.50 51.69 -0.87
N ASP A 97 8.19 52.45 -0.01
CA ASP A 97 9.01 51.90 1.06
C ASP A 97 8.12 51.37 2.17
N LYS A 98 7.04 52.09 2.48
CA LYS A 98 5.96 51.61 3.36
C LYS A 98 5.33 50.33 2.79
N SER A 99 5.00 50.30 1.50
CA SER A 99 4.42 49.11 0.85
C SER A 99 5.32 47.88 0.99
N TYR A 100 6.63 48.05 0.79
CA TYR A 100 7.60 46.97 0.96
C TYR A 100 7.66 46.48 2.41
N ASN A 101 7.79 47.40 3.38
CA ASN A 101 7.86 47.05 4.80
C ASN A 101 6.60 46.34 5.29
N VAL A 102 5.41 46.78 4.85
CA VAL A 102 4.14 46.13 5.18
C VAL A 102 4.05 44.72 4.59
N LYS A 103 4.51 44.50 3.35
CA LYS A 103 4.53 43.14 2.76
C LYS A 103 5.44 42.20 3.53
N MET A 104 6.63 42.67 3.93
CA MET A 104 7.56 41.88 4.72
C MET A 104 7.04 41.59 6.12
N LEU A 105 6.36 42.56 6.74
CA LEU A 105 5.68 42.36 8.02
C LEU A 105 4.58 41.29 7.92
N ILE A 106 3.73 41.35 6.90
CA ILE A 106 2.67 40.34 6.70
C ILE A 106 3.26 38.95 6.43
N ALA A 107 4.38 38.89 5.73
CA ALA A 107 5.08 37.64 5.44
C ALA A 107 5.75 37.03 6.68
N SER A 108 6.10 37.83 7.69
CA SER A 108 6.73 37.34 8.93
C SER A 108 5.73 36.89 10.00
N ILE A 109 4.42 37.01 9.73
CA ILE A 109 3.39 36.55 10.65
C ILE A 109 3.29 35.03 10.60
N GLU A 110 3.55 34.40 11.73
CA GLU A 110 3.42 32.96 11.91
C GLU A 110 2.48 32.65 13.08
N THR A 111 1.58 31.69 12.86
CA THR A 111 0.66 31.18 13.87
C THR A 111 0.90 29.70 14.09
N SER A 112 1.08 29.28 15.34
CA SER A 112 1.34 27.88 15.68
C SER A 112 0.64 27.46 16.98
N THR A 113 0.43 26.16 17.10
CA THR A 113 -0.09 25.49 18.29
C THR A 113 0.51 24.08 18.35
N ASP A 114 0.81 23.62 19.56
CA ASP A 114 1.28 22.25 19.80
C ASP A 114 0.11 21.30 20.10
N GLU A 115 -1.11 21.83 20.16
CA GLU A 115 -2.32 21.11 20.53
C GLU A 115 -2.89 20.35 19.34
N GLU A 116 -3.12 19.05 19.54
CA GLU A 116 -3.70 18.12 18.57
C GLU A 116 -4.98 17.48 19.15
N ASP A 117 -5.71 16.76 18.30
CA ASP A 117 -6.91 16.01 18.70
C ASP A 117 -7.99 16.87 19.40
N ILE A 118 -8.24 18.05 18.84
CA ILE A 118 -9.13 19.07 19.42
C ILE A 118 -10.62 18.71 19.20
N ALA A 119 -11.44 18.90 20.24
CA ALA A 119 -12.90 18.80 20.18
C ALA A 119 -13.61 20.15 20.33
N ASN A 120 -14.86 20.21 19.88
CA ASN A 120 -15.75 21.34 20.10
C ASN A 120 -15.91 21.60 21.61
N GLY A 121 -15.64 22.84 22.02
CA GLY A 121 -15.69 23.26 23.42
C GLY A 121 -14.33 23.36 24.09
N ASP A 122 -13.31 22.69 23.56
CA ASP A 122 -11.95 22.75 24.09
C ASP A 122 -11.37 24.15 23.98
N THR A 123 -10.46 24.48 24.89
CA THR A 123 -9.73 25.75 24.86
C THR A 123 -8.25 25.47 24.75
N TYR A 124 -7.65 25.95 23.66
CA TYR A 124 -6.24 25.72 23.34
C TYR A 124 -5.50 27.04 23.14
N LYS A 125 -4.16 26.97 23.20
CA LYS A 125 -3.29 28.14 23.18
C LYS A 125 -2.60 28.25 21.82
N VAL A 126 -2.81 29.37 21.14
CA VAL A 126 -2.16 29.66 19.87
C VAL A 126 -1.12 30.75 20.08
N ARG A 127 0.07 30.54 19.51
CA ARG A 127 1.12 31.54 19.48
C ARG A 127 1.08 32.28 18.15
N LEU A 128 1.13 33.61 18.21
CA LEU A 128 1.33 34.51 17.09
C LEU A 128 2.74 35.11 17.22
N GLU A 129 3.60 34.81 16.27
CA GLU A 129 4.94 35.38 16.17
C GLU A 129 4.99 36.36 15.00
N VAL A 130 5.66 37.49 15.23
CA VAL A 130 5.85 38.56 14.24
C VAL A 130 7.26 39.09 14.40
N ASP A 131 7.98 39.25 13.30
CA ASP A 131 9.33 39.82 13.36
C ASP A 131 9.28 41.32 13.67
N LYS A 132 9.77 41.66 14.86
CA LYS A 132 9.82 43.01 15.41
C LYS A 132 10.54 44.01 14.51
N LYS A 133 11.54 43.57 13.72
CA LYS A 133 12.23 44.43 12.76
C LYS A 133 11.25 45.05 11.76
N TYR A 134 10.28 44.27 11.28
CA TYR A 134 9.30 44.74 10.31
C TYR A 134 8.16 45.52 10.98
N GLU A 135 7.85 45.24 12.25
CA GLU A 135 6.94 46.06 13.06
C GLU A 135 7.48 47.49 13.19
N ASP A 136 8.74 47.62 13.60
CA ASP A 136 9.42 48.91 13.76
C ASP A 136 9.50 49.67 12.41
N ALA A 137 9.82 48.97 11.31
CA ALA A 137 9.91 49.55 9.98
C ALA A 137 8.55 49.97 9.37
N ALA A 138 7.47 49.31 9.76
CA ALA A 138 6.10 49.67 9.37
C ALA A 138 5.46 50.70 10.32
N GLY A 139 6.05 50.92 11.51
CA GLY A 139 5.51 51.80 12.54
C GLY A 139 4.25 51.25 13.22
N VAL A 140 4.08 49.92 13.23
CA VAL A 140 2.88 49.23 13.74
C VAL A 140 3.30 48.14 14.72
N SER A 141 2.53 47.97 15.80
CA SER A 141 2.69 46.86 16.74
C SER A 141 1.53 45.87 16.52
N MET A 142 1.86 44.67 16.07
CA MET A 142 0.94 43.61 15.65
C MET A 142 0.41 42.75 16.82
N GLY A 143 0.87 43.03 18.05
CA GLY A 143 0.33 42.37 19.24
C GLY A 143 0.64 40.87 19.30
N GLY A 144 1.86 40.49 18.91
CA GLY A 144 2.36 39.12 19.04
C GLY A 144 2.24 38.57 20.46
N GLY A 145 2.23 37.24 20.58
CA GLY A 145 2.09 36.55 21.85
C GLY A 145 1.10 35.40 21.80
N ASN A 146 0.51 35.09 22.95
CA ASN A 146 -0.36 33.92 23.08
C ASN A 146 -1.83 34.32 23.21
N LYS A 147 -2.70 33.69 22.44
CA LYS A 147 -4.15 33.82 22.56
C LYS A 147 -4.77 32.47 22.90
N LYS A 148 -5.77 32.50 23.79
CA LYS A 148 -6.62 31.34 24.06
C LYS A 148 -7.79 31.34 23.09
N ILE A 149 -8.01 30.22 22.43
CA ILE A 149 -9.06 30.03 21.45
C ILE A 149 -9.96 28.91 21.94
N LYS A 150 -11.27 29.15 21.93
CA LYS A 150 -12.27 28.12 22.21
C LYS A 150 -12.70 27.49 20.89
N ALA A 151 -12.49 26.19 20.76
CA ALA A 151 -12.81 25.44 19.55
C ALA A 151 -14.32 25.34 19.35
N SER A 152 -14.77 25.58 18.12
CA SER A 152 -16.16 25.49 17.72
C SER A 152 -16.29 25.28 16.22
N GLY A 153 -17.30 24.55 15.78
CA GLY A 153 -17.58 24.30 14.37
C GLY A 153 -16.77 23.14 13.78
N ILE A 154 -16.13 22.31 14.62
CA ILE A 154 -15.43 21.10 14.16
C ILE A 154 -16.47 20.09 13.67
N SER A 155 -16.23 19.52 12.47
CA SER A 155 -17.08 18.48 11.89
C SER A 155 -17.17 17.26 12.81
N LYS A 156 -18.31 16.58 12.84
CA LYS A 156 -18.43 15.29 13.55
C LYS A 156 -17.66 14.16 12.85
N GLY A 157 -17.19 14.37 11.62
CA GLY A 157 -16.61 13.34 10.77
C GLY A 157 -17.68 12.54 10.03
N THR A 158 -17.24 11.78 9.03
CA THR A 158 -18.06 10.91 8.19
C THR A 158 -17.93 9.48 8.69
N SER A 159 -19.04 8.87 9.11
CA SER A 159 -19.06 7.46 9.50
C SER A 159 -18.89 6.57 8.27
N VAL A 160 -17.95 5.63 8.30
CA VAL A 160 -17.70 4.68 7.20
C VAL A 160 -17.48 3.26 7.71
N GLU A 161 -18.05 2.28 7.02
CA GLU A 161 -17.77 0.86 7.22
C GLU A 161 -16.55 0.48 6.37
N LEU A 162 -15.37 0.50 6.99
CA LEU A 162 -14.09 0.44 6.27
C LEU A 162 -13.99 -0.73 5.28
N PHE A 163 -14.52 -1.90 5.67
CA PHE A 163 -14.40 -3.14 4.92
C PHE A 163 -15.51 -3.37 3.86
N ASP A 164 -16.53 -2.50 3.78
CA ASP A 164 -17.61 -2.64 2.78
C ASP A 164 -17.12 -2.44 1.34
N LYS A 165 -15.95 -1.82 1.17
CA LYS A 165 -15.28 -1.59 -0.13
C LYS A 165 -13.96 -2.33 -0.24
N VAL A 166 -13.71 -3.31 0.63
CA VAL A 166 -12.52 -4.16 0.58
C VAL A 166 -12.94 -5.54 0.13
N ASP A 167 -12.55 -5.90 -1.10
CA ASP A 167 -12.80 -7.23 -1.64
C ASP A 167 -11.69 -8.17 -1.19
N VAL A 168 -12.09 -9.33 -0.68
CA VAL A 168 -11.20 -10.40 -0.27
C VAL A 168 -11.50 -11.65 -1.09
N THR A 169 -10.51 -12.11 -1.83
CA THR A 169 -10.61 -13.30 -2.68
C THR A 169 -9.55 -14.30 -2.27
N PHE A 170 -9.98 -15.51 -1.90
CA PHE A 170 -9.07 -16.64 -1.72
C PHE A 170 -8.80 -17.28 -3.08
N THR A 171 -7.53 -17.61 -3.36
CA THR A 171 -7.08 -18.13 -4.66
C THR A 171 -6.25 -19.39 -4.49
N GLY A 172 -6.30 -20.29 -5.47
CA GLY A 172 -5.59 -21.57 -5.40
C GLY A 172 -6.46 -22.71 -4.87
N VAL A 173 -5.83 -23.79 -4.41
CA VAL A 173 -6.49 -25.03 -3.98
C VAL A 173 -6.06 -25.34 -2.55
N SER A 174 -7.01 -25.63 -1.67
CA SER A 174 -6.78 -26.04 -0.28
C SER A 174 -5.84 -27.26 -0.20
N PRO A 175 -4.83 -27.27 0.70
CA PRO A 175 -4.51 -26.26 1.71
C PRO A 175 -3.49 -25.21 1.24
N GLN A 176 -3.18 -25.16 -0.06
CA GLN A 176 -2.15 -24.30 -0.65
C GLN A 176 -2.73 -23.02 -1.26
N ALA A 177 -3.85 -22.54 -0.71
CA ALA A 177 -4.48 -21.30 -1.17
C ALA A 177 -3.76 -20.07 -0.61
N GLY A 178 -3.87 -18.97 -1.35
CA GLY A 178 -3.48 -17.63 -0.96
C GLY A 178 -4.67 -16.69 -0.84
N ILE A 179 -4.40 -15.42 -0.57
CA ILE A 179 -5.39 -14.37 -0.41
C ILE A 179 -5.00 -13.13 -1.21
N VAL A 180 -5.98 -12.54 -1.89
CA VAL A 180 -5.87 -11.27 -2.60
C VAL A 180 -6.85 -10.29 -1.97
N ILE A 181 -6.35 -9.09 -1.67
CA ILE A 181 -7.14 -8.01 -1.06
C ILE A 181 -7.11 -6.82 -2.01
N THR A 182 -8.29 -6.33 -2.38
CA THR A 182 -8.46 -5.17 -3.25
C THR A 182 -9.22 -4.08 -2.51
N ASN A 183 -8.65 -2.89 -2.43
CA ASN A 183 -9.32 -1.71 -1.89
C ASN A 183 -10.04 -0.96 -3.04
N ASN A 184 -11.37 -0.91 -2.98
CA ASN A 184 -12.23 -0.29 -3.99
C ASN A 184 -12.89 1.01 -3.49
N TRP A 185 -12.35 1.65 -2.45
CA TRP A 185 -12.80 2.98 -2.07
C TRP A 185 -12.52 3.99 -3.20
N GLU A 186 -13.48 4.88 -3.47
CA GLU A 186 -13.32 5.95 -4.47
C GLU A 186 -12.75 7.24 -3.85
N ASP A 187 -12.88 7.40 -2.53
CA ASP A 187 -12.33 8.53 -1.80
C ASP A 187 -10.80 8.51 -1.84
N GLU A 188 -10.19 9.68 -2.08
CA GLU A 188 -8.74 9.82 -2.28
C GLU A 188 -7.93 9.32 -1.08
N TYR A 189 -8.40 9.58 0.15
CA TYR A 189 -7.71 9.13 1.35
C TYR A 189 -7.98 7.64 1.62
N LEU A 190 -9.26 7.22 1.60
CA LEU A 190 -9.63 5.84 1.93
C LEU A 190 -9.09 4.82 0.90
N SER A 191 -8.98 5.19 -0.37
CA SER A 191 -8.37 4.37 -1.43
C SER A 191 -6.87 4.13 -1.21
N GLY A 192 -6.18 5.04 -0.52
CA GLY A 192 -4.77 4.92 -0.15
C GLY A 192 -4.51 3.99 1.04
N LEU A 193 -5.54 3.56 1.77
CA LEU A 193 -5.39 2.67 2.91
C LEU A 193 -4.95 1.26 2.45
N THR A 194 -4.06 0.66 3.23
CA THR A 194 -3.53 -0.69 2.99
C THR A 194 -3.97 -1.66 4.08
N PHE A 195 -4.11 -2.92 3.69
CA PHE A 195 -4.65 -3.98 4.54
C PHE A 195 -3.72 -5.20 4.54
N THR A 196 -3.55 -5.81 5.71
CA THR A 196 -2.67 -6.96 5.90
C THR A 196 -3.46 -8.13 6.48
N PRO A 197 -3.40 -9.32 5.85
CA PRO A 197 -3.91 -10.53 6.46
C PRO A 197 -2.90 -11.09 7.48
N ASP A 198 -3.39 -11.73 8.53
CA ASP A 198 -2.56 -12.49 9.47
C ASP A 198 -1.97 -13.77 8.85
N LYS A 199 -2.60 -14.28 7.78
CA LYS A 199 -2.14 -15.43 6.99
C LYS A 199 -2.26 -15.14 5.49
N LYS A 200 -1.15 -15.22 4.76
CA LYS A 200 -1.08 -14.91 3.31
C LYS A 200 -1.19 -16.15 2.41
N ASP A 201 -0.67 -17.27 2.89
CA ASP A 201 -0.49 -18.49 2.13
C ASP A 201 -0.83 -19.71 3.01
N ASN A 202 -0.86 -20.90 2.38
CA ASN A 202 -1.20 -22.17 3.02
C ASN A 202 -2.57 -22.14 3.70
N ILE A 203 -3.52 -21.43 3.10
CA ILE A 203 -4.89 -21.29 3.58
C ILE A 203 -5.68 -22.54 3.17
N SER A 204 -6.35 -23.15 4.14
CA SER A 204 -7.20 -24.33 3.93
C SER A 204 -8.67 -23.93 3.81
N LEU A 205 -9.49 -24.78 3.18
CA LEU A 205 -10.93 -24.62 3.19
C LEU A 205 -11.43 -24.57 4.65
N GLY A 206 -12.23 -23.54 4.95
CA GLY A 206 -12.76 -23.29 6.29
C GLY A 206 -11.84 -22.50 7.23
N ASP A 207 -10.60 -22.18 6.84
CA ASP A 207 -9.76 -21.28 7.62
C ASP A 207 -10.39 -19.90 7.73
N SER A 208 -10.27 -19.27 8.91
CA SER A 208 -10.60 -17.87 9.13
C SER A 208 -9.32 -17.04 9.06
N VAL A 209 -9.29 -16.04 8.18
CA VAL A 209 -8.15 -15.12 8.01
C VAL A 209 -8.56 -13.72 8.47
N LYS A 210 -7.79 -13.15 9.40
CA LYS A 210 -8.04 -11.81 9.93
C LYS A 210 -7.32 -10.76 9.10
N ILE A 211 -8.06 -9.78 8.63
CA ILE A 211 -7.57 -8.64 7.84
C ILE A 211 -7.55 -7.40 8.72
N THR A 212 -6.41 -6.71 8.76
CA THR A 212 -6.21 -5.50 9.56
C THR A 212 -5.84 -4.33 8.66
N CYS A 213 -6.49 -3.18 8.84
CA CYS A 213 -6.05 -1.93 8.24
C CYS A 213 -4.73 -1.50 8.89
N ASN A 214 -3.74 -1.17 8.07
CA ASN A 214 -2.42 -0.78 8.56
C ASN A 214 -2.39 0.63 9.18
N THR A 215 -3.48 1.39 9.06
CA THR A 215 -3.62 2.75 9.60
C THR A 215 -4.45 2.73 10.88
N SER A 216 -4.04 3.52 11.87
CA SER A 216 -4.74 3.62 13.15
C SER A 216 -6.12 4.26 13.00
N TYR A 217 -7.00 4.00 13.96
CA TYR A 217 -8.30 4.66 14.02
C TYR A 217 -8.14 6.19 14.11
N GLU A 218 -7.19 6.65 14.93
CA GLU A 218 -6.92 8.06 15.19
C GLU A 218 -6.46 8.79 13.92
N ASP A 219 -5.59 8.18 13.13
CA ASP A 219 -5.12 8.78 11.88
C ASP A 219 -6.23 8.86 10.82
N ILE A 220 -7.11 7.85 10.76
CA ILE A 220 -8.31 7.90 9.90
C ILE A 220 -9.26 9.03 10.36
N ALA A 221 -9.44 9.20 11.68
CA ALA A 221 -10.26 10.25 12.26
C ALA A 221 -9.69 11.66 12.04
N ARG A 222 -8.36 11.82 12.04
CA ARG A 222 -7.67 13.06 11.66
C ARG A 222 -7.90 13.46 10.21
N HIS A 223 -8.24 12.51 9.34
CA HIS A 223 -8.68 12.77 7.96
C HIS A 223 -10.20 12.93 7.83
N GLY A 224 -10.92 12.93 8.95
CA GLY A 224 -12.35 13.24 9.00
C GLY A 224 -13.27 12.02 8.89
N PHE A 225 -12.74 10.79 8.95
CA PHE A 225 -13.54 9.57 8.86
C PHE A 225 -13.61 8.83 10.20
N LEU A 226 -14.78 8.32 10.57
CA LEU A 226 -14.97 7.53 11.77
C LEU A 226 -15.30 6.09 11.36
N VAL A 227 -14.45 5.14 11.77
CA VAL A 227 -14.62 3.70 11.50
C VAL A 227 -15.01 2.95 12.77
N HIS A 228 -15.84 1.91 12.65
CA HIS A 228 -16.20 1.07 13.80
C HIS A 228 -15.11 0.06 14.15
N ASN A 229 -14.49 -0.54 13.13
CA ASN A 229 -13.46 -1.56 13.29
C ASN A 229 -12.32 -1.30 12.30
N ILE A 230 -11.09 -1.57 12.74
CA ILE A 230 -9.88 -1.57 11.89
C ILE A 230 -9.43 -2.99 11.53
N GLU A 231 -10.14 -4.01 12.03
CA GLU A 231 -9.91 -5.41 11.67
C GLU A 231 -11.24 -6.15 11.47
N THR A 232 -11.22 -7.17 10.61
CA THR A 232 -12.35 -8.08 10.38
C THR A 232 -11.81 -9.46 9.96
N SER A 233 -12.64 -10.50 9.98
CA SER A 233 -12.25 -11.86 9.58
C SER A 233 -13.10 -12.36 8.41
N TYR A 234 -12.45 -13.05 7.47
CA TYR A 234 -13.09 -13.71 6.34
C TYR A 234 -12.79 -15.20 6.37
N ASN A 235 -13.80 -16.02 6.11
CA ASN A 235 -13.65 -17.46 6.02
C ASN A 235 -13.35 -17.87 4.58
N ALA A 236 -12.38 -18.75 4.40
CA ALA A 236 -12.09 -19.38 3.12
C ALA A 236 -13.10 -20.51 2.85
N ASP A 237 -14.36 -20.18 2.61
CA ASP A 237 -15.47 -21.13 2.50
C ASP A 237 -15.75 -21.63 1.07
N LYS A 238 -15.07 -21.05 0.07
CA LYS A 238 -15.24 -21.34 -1.35
C LYS A 238 -13.89 -21.58 -2.03
N LEU A 239 -13.14 -22.56 -1.51
CA LEU A 239 -11.90 -23.03 -2.12
C LEU A 239 -12.09 -24.42 -2.73
N PRO A 240 -11.49 -24.71 -3.89
CA PRO A 240 -11.27 -26.08 -4.32
C PRO A 240 -10.39 -26.82 -3.32
N GLU A 241 -10.52 -28.15 -3.25
CA GLU A 241 -9.68 -29.01 -2.41
C GLU A 241 -9.04 -30.12 -3.22
N TYR A 242 -7.78 -30.43 -2.95
CA TYR A 242 -7.14 -31.60 -3.57
C TYR A 242 -7.85 -32.87 -3.14
N VAL A 243 -8.07 -33.77 -4.09
CA VAL A 243 -8.56 -35.12 -3.78
C VAL A 243 -7.52 -35.82 -2.92
N ASP A 244 -7.97 -36.37 -1.80
CA ASP A 244 -7.20 -37.17 -0.84
C ASP A 244 -7.79 -38.59 -0.64
N ASP A 245 -8.99 -38.85 -1.14
CA ASP A 245 -9.60 -40.17 -1.16
C ASP A 245 -9.99 -40.58 -2.59
N VAL A 246 -9.68 -41.83 -2.94
CA VAL A 246 -10.02 -42.42 -4.24
C VAL A 246 -11.54 -42.46 -4.46
N SER A 247 -12.35 -42.49 -3.40
CA SER A 247 -13.81 -42.46 -3.50
C SER A 247 -14.38 -41.13 -4.00
N LEU A 248 -13.60 -40.05 -3.95
CA LEU A 248 -14.00 -38.71 -4.42
C LEU A 248 -13.77 -38.53 -5.92
N ILE A 249 -13.08 -39.45 -6.58
CA ILE A 249 -12.82 -39.39 -8.01
C ILE A 249 -14.13 -39.63 -8.78
N ASP A 250 -14.51 -38.69 -9.63
CA ASP A 250 -15.68 -38.84 -10.50
C ASP A 250 -15.37 -39.79 -11.65
N LYS A 251 -16.00 -40.97 -11.61
CA LYS A 251 -15.85 -42.01 -12.63
C LYS A 251 -16.23 -41.53 -14.03
N LYS A 252 -17.19 -40.62 -14.18
CA LYS A 252 -17.59 -40.11 -15.50
C LYS A 252 -16.50 -39.28 -16.15
N VAL A 253 -15.81 -38.46 -15.35
CA VAL A 253 -14.65 -37.69 -15.82
C VAL A 253 -13.53 -38.65 -16.20
N ILE A 254 -13.26 -39.67 -15.39
CA ILE A 254 -12.26 -40.70 -15.71
C ILE A 254 -12.62 -41.48 -16.98
N GLU A 255 -13.88 -41.86 -17.19
CA GLU A 255 -14.36 -42.52 -18.40
C GLU A 255 -14.19 -41.64 -19.63
N GLN A 256 -14.40 -40.33 -19.50
CA GLN A 256 -14.20 -39.37 -20.58
C GLN A 256 -12.72 -39.22 -20.92
N VAL A 257 -11.86 -38.97 -19.93
CA VAL A 257 -10.40 -38.88 -20.12
C VAL A 257 -9.83 -40.20 -20.65
N SER A 258 -10.40 -41.34 -20.25
CA SER A 258 -10.01 -42.65 -20.79
C SER A 258 -10.31 -42.79 -22.28
N LYS A 259 -11.40 -42.20 -22.79
CA LYS A 259 -11.66 -42.16 -24.24
C LYS A 259 -10.66 -41.27 -24.95
N GLU A 260 -10.37 -40.10 -24.38
CA GLU A 260 -9.37 -39.16 -24.91
C GLU A 260 -7.99 -39.83 -25.02
N VAL A 261 -7.57 -40.60 -24.00
CA VAL A 261 -6.35 -41.42 -24.04
C VAL A 261 -6.33 -42.36 -25.24
N LEU A 262 -7.41 -43.12 -25.48
CA LEU A 262 -7.47 -44.06 -26.60
C LEU A 262 -7.49 -43.34 -27.96
N GLU A 263 -8.18 -42.20 -28.04
CA GLU A 263 -8.18 -41.33 -29.23
C GLU A 263 -6.78 -40.77 -29.52
N THR A 264 -6.06 -40.33 -28.49
CA THR A 264 -4.67 -39.87 -28.61
C THR A 264 -3.74 -40.98 -29.09
N ILE A 265 -3.83 -42.20 -28.54
CA ILE A 265 -3.01 -43.34 -29.02
C ILE A 265 -3.24 -43.57 -30.51
N ASN A 266 -4.51 -43.65 -30.94
CA ASN A 266 -4.86 -43.83 -32.36
C ASN A 266 -4.32 -42.69 -33.23
N LYS A 267 -4.48 -41.44 -32.79
CA LYS A 267 -4.06 -40.25 -33.53
C LYS A 267 -2.54 -40.20 -33.69
N GLU A 268 -1.80 -40.40 -32.60
CA GLU A 268 -0.33 -40.34 -32.59
C GLU A 268 0.27 -41.50 -33.39
N THR A 269 -0.34 -42.68 -33.37
CA THR A 269 0.10 -43.80 -34.23
C THR A 269 -0.16 -43.54 -35.71
N ALA A 270 -1.26 -42.86 -36.06
CA ALA A 270 -1.57 -42.53 -37.46
C ALA A 270 -0.74 -41.35 -38.00
N ASP A 271 0.06 -40.67 -37.17
CA ASP A 271 0.90 -39.55 -37.58
C ASP A 271 2.16 -40.05 -38.28
N ASN A 272 2.19 -39.92 -39.61
CA ASN A 272 3.32 -40.34 -40.45
C ASN A 272 4.61 -39.52 -40.26
N THR A 273 4.63 -38.52 -39.38
CA THR A 273 5.85 -37.80 -38.99
C THR A 273 6.49 -38.35 -37.72
N PHE A 274 5.84 -39.32 -37.08
CA PHE A 274 6.23 -39.89 -35.80
C PHE A 274 6.15 -41.43 -35.83
N HIS A 275 7.20 -42.10 -35.35
CA HIS A 275 7.22 -43.57 -35.26
C HIS A 275 6.92 -44.02 -33.83
N MET A 276 5.72 -44.52 -33.58
CA MET A 276 5.31 -45.05 -32.28
C MET A 276 6.10 -46.32 -31.94
N LEU A 277 6.34 -47.21 -32.91
CA LEU A 277 7.11 -48.44 -32.68
C LEU A 277 8.54 -48.12 -32.25
N TYR A 278 9.20 -47.17 -32.92
CA TYR A 278 10.51 -46.67 -32.49
C TYR A 278 10.45 -46.06 -31.08
N LYS A 279 9.44 -45.24 -30.77
CA LYS A 279 9.32 -44.63 -29.44
C LYS A 279 9.16 -45.68 -28.35
N ALA A 280 8.38 -46.72 -28.59
CA ALA A 280 8.09 -47.77 -27.62
C ALA A 280 9.27 -48.74 -27.42
N THR A 281 9.91 -49.18 -28.51
CA THR A 281 10.97 -50.22 -28.47
C THR A 281 12.37 -49.63 -28.25
N LYS A 282 12.57 -48.36 -28.66
CA LYS A 282 13.90 -47.75 -28.84
C LYS A 282 14.77 -48.45 -29.89
N ASP A 283 14.20 -49.33 -30.70
CA ASP A 283 14.93 -50.02 -31.77
C ASP A 283 14.98 -49.15 -33.03
N THR A 284 16.19 -48.72 -33.38
CA THR A 284 16.44 -47.91 -34.57
C THR A 284 16.03 -48.58 -35.89
N ALA A 285 15.80 -49.90 -35.91
CA ALA A 285 15.30 -50.60 -37.10
C ALA A 285 13.99 -49.97 -37.64
N TYR A 286 13.05 -49.63 -36.74
CA TYR A 286 11.76 -49.03 -37.10
C TYR A 286 11.89 -47.66 -37.80
N LEU A 287 13.00 -46.94 -37.61
CA LEU A 287 13.24 -45.67 -38.32
C LEU A 287 13.50 -45.87 -39.83
N TYR A 288 13.75 -47.11 -40.25
CA TYR A 288 13.96 -47.47 -41.65
C TYR A 288 12.73 -48.10 -42.30
N HIS A 289 11.68 -48.42 -41.52
CA HIS A 289 10.41 -48.93 -42.02
C HIS A 289 9.58 -47.79 -42.62
N VAL A 290 8.58 -48.14 -43.42
CA VAL A 290 7.58 -47.17 -43.90
C VAL A 290 6.76 -46.68 -42.71
N ASN A 291 6.69 -45.36 -42.50
CA ASN A 291 5.90 -44.78 -41.40
C ASN A 291 4.40 -44.74 -41.69
N GLU A 292 3.82 -45.92 -41.87
CA GLU A 292 2.39 -46.17 -42.03
C GLU A 292 1.92 -47.10 -40.91
N GLU A 293 2.16 -46.67 -39.67
CA GLU A 293 1.78 -47.42 -38.49
C GLU A 293 0.25 -47.37 -38.27
N THR A 294 -0.30 -48.47 -37.76
CA THR A 294 -1.72 -48.64 -37.47
C THR A 294 -1.91 -49.07 -36.02
N CYS A 295 -3.01 -48.62 -35.42
CA CYS A 295 -3.39 -48.96 -34.06
C CYS A 295 -4.62 -49.87 -34.07
N SER A 296 -4.57 -50.95 -33.30
CA SER A 296 -5.68 -51.87 -33.10
C SER A 296 -5.73 -52.36 -31.65
N ASP A 297 -6.89 -52.90 -31.24
CA ASP A 297 -7.10 -53.46 -29.89
C ASP A 297 -6.75 -52.53 -28.71
N ALA A 298 -6.83 -51.21 -28.94
CA ALA A 298 -6.55 -50.19 -27.94
C ALA A 298 -7.55 -50.29 -26.76
N LYS A 299 -7.04 -50.41 -25.54
CA LYS A 299 -7.85 -50.53 -24.33
C LYS A 299 -7.13 -50.01 -23.09
N ILE A 300 -7.91 -49.52 -22.12
CA ILE A 300 -7.40 -49.18 -20.79
C ILE A 300 -7.06 -50.48 -20.05
N THR A 301 -5.87 -50.52 -19.44
CA THR A 301 -5.36 -51.66 -18.68
C THR A 301 -5.35 -51.43 -17.17
N GLY A 302 -5.37 -50.17 -16.72
CA GLY A 302 -5.36 -49.84 -15.31
C GLY A 302 -5.51 -48.34 -15.06
N ILE A 303 -6.02 -47.99 -13.90
CA ILE A 303 -6.15 -46.60 -13.45
C ILE A 303 -5.66 -46.53 -12.00
N TYR A 304 -4.69 -45.67 -11.73
CA TYR A 304 -4.01 -45.59 -10.44
C TYR A 304 -4.02 -44.17 -9.90
N TYR A 305 -4.56 -44.01 -8.69
CA TYR A 305 -4.49 -42.76 -7.94
C TYR A 305 -3.32 -42.81 -6.96
N LEU A 306 -2.44 -41.80 -7.05
CA LEU A 306 -1.25 -41.66 -6.21
C LEU A 306 -1.46 -40.50 -5.25
N GLN A 307 -1.69 -40.81 -3.99
CA GLN A 307 -1.86 -39.82 -2.92
C GLN A 307 -0.51 -39.48 -2.29
N LYS A 308 -0.17 -38.19 -2.21
CA LYS A 308 1.07 -37.74 -1.57
C LYS A 308 1.13 -38.14 -0.08
N LYS A 309 2.27 -38.65 0.36
CA LYS A 309 2.53 -39.01 1.78
C LYS A 309 3.08 -37.80 2.52
N GLY A 310 2.25 -37.17 3.34
CA GLY A 310 2.65 -35.97 4.08
C GLY A 310 3.22 -34.90 3.14
N ASN A 311 4.43 -34.42 3.44
CA ASN A 311 5.11 -33.41 2.62
C ASN A 311 6.10 -34.00 1.59
N ALA A 312 6.13 -35.32 1.41
CA ALA A 312 7.07 -35.98 0.49
C ALA A 312 6.61 -35.88 -0.97
N GLY A 313 7.48 -35.45 -1.89
CA GLY A 313 7.14 -35.27 -3.31
C GLY A 313 6.68 -33.85 -3.68
N GLU A 314 6.60 -33.57 -4.98
CA GLU A 314 6.34 -32.22 -5.51
C GLU A 314 4.86 -31.96 -5.80
N THR A 315 4.11 -32.97 -6.26
CA THR A 315 2.70 -32.85 -6.67
C THR A 315 1.77 -33.41 -5.60
N ASN A 316 0.59 -32.83 -5.42
CA ASN A 316 -0.34 -33.24 -4.34
C ASN A 316 -0.96 -34.63 -4.59
N ASN A 317 -1.26 -34.93 -5.84
CA ASN A 317 -1.65 -36.27 -6.25
C ASN A 317 -1.42 -36.47 -7.75
N TYR A 318 -1.44 -37.73 -8.18
CA TYR A 318 -1.53 -38.08 -9.59
C TYR A 318 -2.68 -39.04 -9.84
N ILE A 319 -3.20 -39.01 -11.06
CA ILE A 319 -3.97 -40.08 -11.66
C ILE A 319 -3.17 -40.59 -12.86
N TYR A 320 -2.86 -41.86 -12.86
CA TYR A 320 -2.26 -42.56 -13.99
C TYR A 320 -3.32 -43.38 -14.68
N ILE A 321 -3.42 -43.26 -16.00
CA ILE A 321 -4.23 -44.14 -16.85
C ILE A 321 -3.27 -44.93 -17.71
N THR A 322 -3.25 -46.25 -17.53
CA THR A 322 -2.46 -47.15 -18.37
C THR A 322 -3.33 -47.75 -19.46
N ALA A 323 -2.76 -47.91 -20.64
CA ALA A 323 -3.43 -48.51 -21.80
C ALA A 323 -2.50 -49.48 -22.52
N SER A 324 -3.07 -50.34 -23.36
CA SER A 324 -2.34 -51.17 -24.31
C SER A 324 -2.97 -51.06 -25.68
N ALA A 325 -2.17 -51.10 -26.74
CA ALA A 325 -2.63 -51.24 -28.11
C ALA A 325 -1.65 -52.10 -28.91
N THR A 326 -2.16 -52.78 -29.93
CA THR A 326 -1.32 -53.44 -30.94
C THR A 326 -0.97 -52.41 -32.00
N ILE A 327 0.31 -52.10 -32.13
CA ILE A 327 0.84 -51.17 -33.12
C ILE A 327 1.55 -51.99 -34.20
N SER A 328 1.21 -51.75 -35.46
CA SER A 328 1.75 -52.51 -36.58
C SER A 328 2.11 -51.59 -37.74
N ASP A 329 3.21 -51.89 -38.41
CA ASP A 329 3.52 -51.36 -39.75
C ASP A 329 3.38 -52.48 -40.80
N SER A 330 3.99 -52.31 -41.98
CA SER A 330 3.95 -53.31 -43.05
C SER A 330 4.81 -54.55 -42.80
N GLU A 331 5.74 -54.49 -41.85
CA GLU A 331 6.79 -55.48 -41.61
C GLU A 331 6.58 -56.20 -40.27
N ASP A 332 6.25 -55.45 -39.21
CA ASP A 332 6.22 -55.92 -37.82
C ASP A 332 4.96 -55.45 -37.06
N SER A 333 4.74 -56.08 -35.91
CA SER A 333 3.63 -55.79 -35.00
C SER A 333 4.04 -56.02 -33.55
N GLU A 334 3.79 -55.04 -32.69
CA GLU A 334 4.14 -55.08 -31.27
C GLU A 334 2.95 -54.70 -30.39
N THR A 335 2.86 -55.32 -29.22
CA THR A 335 1.97 -54.83 -28.16
C THR A 335 2.66 -53.72 -27.40
N VAL A 336 2.14 -52.50 -27.53
CA VAL A 336 2.68 -51.31 -26.86
C VAL A 336 1.80 -50.94 -25.68
N TYR A 337 2.43 -50.72 -24.54
CA TYR A 337 1.82 -50.20 -23.32
C TYR A 337 2.09 -48.71 -23.17
N PHE A 338 1.11 -47.99 -22.64
CA PHE A 338 1.14 -46.55 -22.46
C PHE A 338 0.81 -46.23 -21.00
N ALA A 339 1.47 -45.22 -20.43
CA ALA A 339 1.17 -44.67 -19.11
C ALA A 339 0.99 -43.16 -19.23
N PHE A 340 -0.25 -42.69 -19.12
CA PHE A 340 -0.62 -41.27 -19.13
C PHE A 340 -0.62 -40.73 -17.71
N SER A 341 -0.02 -39.56 -17.49
CA SER A 341 0.08 -38.92 -16.18
C SER A 341 -0.75 -37.64 -16.09
N TYR A 342 -1.65 -37.58 -15.11
CA TYR A 342 -2.46 -36.41 -14.78
C TYR A 342 -2.13 -35.97 -13.35
N SER A 343 -1.80 -34.69 -13.18
CA SER A 343 -1.42 -34.14 -11.87
C SER A 343 -2.54 -33.30 -11.28
N ASN A 344 -2.58 -33.22 -9.95
CA ASN A 344 -3.43 -32.28 -9.21
C ASN A 344 -4.92 -32.45 -9.54
N ALA A 345 -5.48 -33.62 -9.24
CA ALA A 345 -6.91 -33.82 -9.17
C ALA A 345 -7.50 -33.10 -7.94
N TYR A 346 -8.59 -32.37 -8.13
CA TYR A 346 -9.25 -31.56 -7.10
C TYR A 346 -10.77 -31.60 -7.25
N ILE A 347 -11.45 -31.19 -6.18
CA ILE A 347 -12.89 -30.91 -6.16
C ILE A 347 -13.05 -29.39 -6.11
N ASN A 348 -13.79 -28.84 -7.07
CA ASN A 348 -14.12 -27.42 -7.13
C ASN A 348 -15.07 -27.02 -5.99
N ALA A 349 -15.18 -25.72 -5.74
CA ALA A 349 -16.08 -25.17 -4.72
C ALA A 349 -17.57 -25.50 -4.97
N ASP A 350 -17.95 -25.84 -6.21
CA ASP A 350 -19.31 -26.30 -6.57
C ASP A 350 -19.51 -27.82 -6.42
N GLY A 351 -18.47 -28.54 -5.98
CA GLY A 351 -18.47 -29.99 -5.78
C GLY A 351 -18.09 -30.80 -7.03
N THR A 352 -17.77 -30.16 -8.16
CA THR A 352 -17.35 -30.88 -9.37
C THR A 352 -15.90 -31.36 -9.26
N PHE A 353 -15.63 -32.58 -9.71
CA PHE A 353 -14.29 -33.14 -9.79
C PHE A 353 -13.62 -32.75 -11.10
N ASP A 354 -12.33 -32.42 -11.05
CA ASP A 354 -11.52 -32.07 -12.21
C ASP A 354 -10.04 -32.39 -11.98
N MET A 355 -9.24 -32.38 -13.05
CA MET A 355 -7.79 -32.57 -13.02
C MET A 355 -7.12 -31.88 -14.21
N ASN A 356 -5.81 -31.64 -14.14
CA ASN A 356 -5.10 -31.10 -15.31
C ASN A 356 -5.01 -32.16 -16.42
N HIS A 357 -5.78 -32.02 -17.51
CA HIS A 357 -5.79 -32.99 -18.62
C HIS A 357 -5.40 -32.48 -20.02
N ASP A 358 -5.24 -31.17 -20.27
CA ASP A 358 -4.82 -30.61 -21.58
C ASP A 358 -3.52 -31.20 -22.19
N ASN A 359 -3.40 -31.22 -23.52
CA ASN A 359 -2.22 -31.66 -24.31
C ASN A 359 -1.86 -33.14 -24.07
N GLU A 360 -2.82 -34.03 -24.29
CA GLU A 360 -2.73 -35.46 -24.07
C GLU A 360 -1.51 -36.11 -24.75
N GLU A 361 -1.11 -35.62 -25.93
CA GLU A 361 0.06 -36.14 -26.67
C GLU A 361 1.39 -35.98 -25.93
N LYS A 362 1.45 -35.06 -24.95
CA LYS A 362 2.65 -34.81 -24.11
C LYS A 362 2.62 -35.56 -22.78
N ARG A 363 1.56 -36.31 -22.48
CA ARG A 363 1.33 -36.90 -21.14
C ARG A 363 1.75 -38.34 -20.99
N TYR A 364 2.10 -39.02 -22.09
CA TYR A 364 2.37 -40.45 -22.06
C TYR A 364 3.84 -40.81 -22.26
N VAL A 365 4.24 -41.86 -21.56
CA VAL A 365 5.40 -42.69 -21.86
C VAL A 365 4.88 -44.03 -22.39
N CYS A 366 5.60 -44.65 -23.33
CA CYS A 366 5.24 -45.96 -23.86
C CYS A 366 6.43 -46.92 -23.91
N SER A 367 6.14 -48.22 -23.85
CA SER A 367 7.09 -49.32 -23.89
C SER A 367 6.41 -50.61 -24.35
N THR A 368 7.16 -51.58 -24.85
CA THR A 368 6.67 -52.96 -25.07
C THR A 368 6.75 -53.83 -23.81
N ASP A 369 7.35 -53.34 -22.73
CA ASP A 369 7.41 -54.01 -21.42
C ASP A 369 6.54 -53.26 -20.40
N TYR A 370 5.40 -53.86 -20.05
CA TYR A 370 4.47 -53.30 -19.07
C TYR A 370 5.09 -53.17 -17.68
N ASP A 371 5.84 -54.17 -17.21
CA ASP A 371 6.37 -54.19 -15.84
C ASP A 371 7.44 -53.11 -15.67
N SER A 372 8.30 -52.94 -16.68
CA SER A 372 9.27 -51.85 -16.73
C SER A 372 8.58 -50.47 -16.76
N LEU A 373 7.57 -50.29 -17.60
CA LEU A 373 6.79 -49.04 -17.69
C LEU A 373 6.09 -48.70 -16.36
N TYR A 374 5.44 -49.68 -15.75
CA TYR A 374 4.77 -49.52 -14.45
C TYR A 374 5.77 -49.16 -13.37
N SER A 375 6.89 -49.90 -13.27
CA SER A 375 7.93 -49.66 -12.29
C SER A 375 8.52 -48.26 -12.43
N GLU A 376 8.82 -47.82 -13.65
CA GLU A 376 9.37 -46.49 -13.92
C GLU A 376 8.39 -45.36 -13.61
N CYS A 377 7.14 -45.46 -14.09
CA CYS A 377 6.19 -44.35 -14.02
C CYS A 377 5.46 -44.27 -12.67
N ILE A 378 5.06 -45.43 -12.14
CA ILE A 378 4.12 -45.55 -11.02
C ILE A 378 4.85 -46.11 -9.80
N GLY A 379 5.49 -47.27 -9.93
CA GLY A 379 6.16 -47.98 -8.83
C GLY A 379 7.28 -47.17 -8.18
N SER A 380 8.07 -46.45 -8.98
CA SER A 380 9.17 -45.58 -8.54
C SER A 380 8.72 -44.46 -7.61
N LYS A 381 7.42 -44.12 -7.62
CA LYS A 381 6.84 -43.07 -6.77
C LYS A 381 6.36 -43.58 -5.42
N SER A 382 6.40 -44.88 -5.18
CA SER A 382 5.86 -45.51 -3.95
C SER A 382 6.49 -45.01 -2.65
N ASP A 383 7.73 -44.51 -2.66
CA ASP A 383 8.33 -43.91 -1.47
C ASP A 383 7.61 -42.63 -1.03
N ASN A 384 7.18 -41.81 -1.99
CA ASN A 384 6.55 -40.51 -1.75
C ASN A 384 5.01 -40.56 -1.82
N TYR A 385 4.44 -41.59 -2.43
CA TYR A 385 3.00 -41.67 -2.70
C TYR A 385 2.42 -43.02 -2.26
N THR A 386 1.18 -42.98 -1.77
CA THR A 386 0.35 -44.17 -1.58
C THR A 386 -0.38 -44.46 -2.88
N ILE A 387 -0.14 -45.62 -3.48
CA ILE A 387 -0.73 -46.03 -4.75
C ILE A 387 -2.03 -46.80 -4.47
N LYS A 388 -3.13 -46.38 -5.09
CA LYS A 388 -4.44 -47.03 -5.03
C LYS A 388 -4.96 -47.25 -6.44
N GLU A 389 -5.51 -48.42 -6.71
CA GLU A 389 -6.21 -48.68 -7.97
C GLU A 389 -7.62 -48.06 -7.93
N VAL A 390 -8.01 -47.38 -8.99
CA VAL A 390 -9.36 -46.81 -9.18
C VAL A 390 -10.21 -47.88 -9.85
N LYS A 391 -11.22 -48.39 -9.15
CA LYS A 391 -12.10 -49.47 -9.62
C LYS A 391 -13.45 -48.97 -10.09
#